data_AF-A0AAI9TUI1-F1
#
_entry.id   AF-A0AAI9TUI1-F1
#
_cell.length_a   1.000
_cell.length_b   1.000
_cell.length_c   1.000
_cell.angle_alpha   90.00
_cell.angle_beta   90.00
_cell.angle_gamma   90.00
#
_symmetry.space_group_name_H-M   'P 1'
#
loop_
_entity.id
_entity.type
_entity.pdbx_description
1 polymer ?
#
loop_
_entity_poly.entity_id
_entity_poly.type
_entity_poly.pdbx_seq_one_letter_code
_entity_poly.pdbx_strand_id
1 'polypeptide(L)'
;MLLPKMSGMWRLYVKERARIPWLQFLQQNHPGYRNIKISSDRLQNLPDNNSVINQILTQPTDPCPDFSTETDIAEDIDAPVSTAVPNFIPDRTELDAVRDMLPPPNALTLPPFILTPVNEFNRTEPLLSLAFPTLFPYGGAEFTNPRQRSVSYKDYVRHLIKHESARFAQHPRFRFVVFNTIMRHQAAKSAGFYVRRQADRPDITIEELQG
;
A
#
# COMPACT_ATOMS: atom_id res chain seq x y z
N MET A 1 22.06 -22.95 -16.53
CA MET A 1 21.38 -22.06 -17.49
C MET A 1 20.29 -21.34 -16.72
N LEU A 2 20.57 -20.11 -16.28
CA LEU A 2 19.69 -19.34 -15.39
C LEU A 2 18.53 -18.76 -16.21
N LEU A 3 17.31 -19.10 -15.81
CA LEU A 3 16.08 -18.53 -16.38
C LEU A 3 16.06 -17.01 -16.18
N PRO A 4 15.66 -16.22 -17.18
CA PRO A 4 15.57 -14.78 -17.05
C PRO A 4 14.42 -14.42 -16.10
N LYS A 5 14.74 -13.80 -14.96
CA LYS A 5 13.74 -13.19 -14.06
C LYS A 5 12.85 -12.26 -14.88
N MET A 6 11.56 -12.54 -14.88
CA MET A 6 10.55 -11.82 -15.64
C MET A 6 10.64 -10.32 -15.38
N SER A 7 10.86 -9.59 -16.47
CA SER A 7 11.03 -8.13 -16.53
C SER A 7 9.67 -7.43 -16.33
N GLY A 8 9.22 -7.40 -15.08
CA GLY A 8 8.14 -6.53 -14.61
C GLY A 8 8.52 -5.82 -13.31
N MET A 9 9.82 -5.68 -13.05
CA MET A 9 10.34 -5.23 -11.76
C MET A 9 10.02 -3.75 -11.55
N TRP A 10 9.07 -3.47 -10.67
CA TRP A 10 8.79 -2.12 -10.16
C TRP A 10 10.10 -1.49 -9.70
N ARG A 11 10.44 -0.32 -10.23
CA ARG A 11 11.67 0.38 -9.85
C ARG A 11 11.32 1.58 -8.98
N LEU A 12 11.78 1.55 -7.73
CA LEU A 12 11.63 2.64 -6.78
C LEU A 12 12.85 3.55 -6.91
N TYR A 13 12.83 4.47 -7.86
CA TYR A 13 13.95 5.35 -8.15
C TYR A 13 14.01 6.55 -7.21
N VAL A 14 15.20 6.81 -6.66
CA VAL A 14 15.48 8.01 -5.88
C VAL A 14 16.27 9.01 -6.74
N LYS A 15 15.69 10.19 -6.98
CA LYS A 15 16.37 11.28 -7.68
C LYS A 15 17.18 12.11 -6.69
N GLU A 16 18.49 12.08 -6.83
CA GLU A 16 19.43 12.76 -5.92
C GLU A 16 19.18 14.26 -5.81
N ARG A 17 19.14 14.95 -6.96
CA ARG A 17 19.02 16.42 -7.02
C ARG A 17 17.73 16.96 -6.43
N ALA A 18 16.68 16.15 -6.37
CA ALA A 18 15.36 16.59 -5.94
C ALA A 18 15.02 16.18 -4.51
N ARG A 19 15.65 15.13 -3.94
CA ARG A 19 15.20 14.54 -2.67
C ARG A 19 15.29 15.52 -1.48
N ILE A 20 16.45 16.14 -1.26
CA ILE A 20 16.66 17.04 -0.11
C ILE A 20 15.85 18.34 -0.27
N PRO A 21 15.95 19.06 -1.42
CA PRO A 21 15.20 20.32 -1.58
C PRO A 21 13.70 20.10 -1.48
N TRP A 22 13.19 18.96 -2.00
CA TRP A 22 11.77 18.66 -1.93
C TRP A 22 11.29 18.35 -0.51
N LEU A 23 12.04 17.57 0.27
CA LEU A 23 11.69 17.30 1.67
C LEU A 23 11.70 18.58 2.52
N GLN A 24 12.69 19.44 2.31
CA GLN A 24 12.76 20.76 2.97
C GLN A 24 11.60 21.67 2.53
N PHE A 25 11.27 21.69 1.24
CA PHE A 25 10.13 22.42 0.72
C PHE A 25 8.82 21.97 1.40
N LEU A 26 8.58 20.67 1.50
CA LEU A 26 7.39 20.12 2.15
C LEU A 26 7.32 20.48 3.63
N GLN A 27 8.45 20.43 4.34
CA GLN A 27 8.50 20.81 5.76
C GLN A 27 8.12 22.28 6.00
N GLN A 28 8.48 23.17 5.07
CA GLN A 28 8.20 24.60 5.17
C GLN A 28 6.78 24.97 4.71
N ASN A 29 6.27 24.29 3.68
CA ASN A 29 5.10 24.75 2.93
C ASN A 29 3.87 23.85 3.09
N HIS A 30 4.01 22.61 3.56
CA HIS A 30 2.90 21.67 3.65
C HIS A 30 2.51 21.41 5.12
N PRO A 31 1.25 21.67 5.53
CA PRO A 31 0.82 21.54 6.93
C PRO A 31 1.03 20.12 7.48
N GLY A 32 0.74 19.11 6.67
CA GLY A 32 0.93 17.69 7.03
C GLY A 32 2.38 17.20 7.17
N TYR A 33 3.38 17.93 6.66
CA TYR A 33 4.78 17.51 6.69
C TYR A 33 5.67 18.40 7.58
N ARG A 34 5.10 19.37 8.29
CA ARG A 34 5.86 20.33 9.11
C ARG A 34 6.70 19.68 10.21
N ASN A 35 6.23 18.56 10.75
CA ASN A 35 6.82 17.90 11.92
C ASN A 35 7.64 16.65 11.58
N ILE A 36 8.03 16.47 10.31
CA ILE A 36 8.86 15.32 9.92
C ILE A 36 10.31 15.50 10.43
N LYS A 37 10.92 14.39 10.87
CA LYS A 37 12.34 14.33 11.21
C LYS A 37 13.12 13.80 10.01
N ILE A 38 13.95 14.65 9.42
CA ILE A 38 14.77 14.31 8.25
C ILE A 38 16.16 13.88 8.73
N SER A 39 16.53 12.62 8.51
CA SER A 39 17.87 12.12 8.82
C SER A 39 18.81 12.34 7.63
N SER A 40 19.85 13.16 7.81
CA SER A 40 20.86 13.41 6.79
C SER A 40 21.65 12.14 6.45
N ASP A 41 22.03 11.37 7.46
CA ASP A 41 22.87 10.16 7.28
C ASP A 41 22.15 9.13 6.41
N ARG A 42 20.87 8.87 6.68
CA ARG A 42 20.07 7.95 5.86
C ARG A 42 19.89 8.45 4.44
N LEU A 43 19.75 9.77 4.25
CA LEU A 43 19.60 10.36 2.91
C LEU A 43 20.89 10.31 2.08
N GLN A 44 22.06 10.34 2.72
CA GLN A 44 23.35 10.20 2.05
C GLN A 44 23.64 8.74 1.66
N ASN A 45 23.13 7.78 2.44
CA ASN A 45 23.28 6.35 2.14
C ASN A 45 22.30 5.82 1.08
N LEU A 46 21.37 6.65 0.58
CA LEU A 46 20.49 6.27 -0.52
C LEU A 46 21.26 6.25 -1.85
N PRO A 47 21.05 5.23 -2.69
CA PRO A 47 21.75 5.09 -3.96
C PRO A 47 21.26 6.15 -4.95
N ASP A 48 22.20 6.78 -5.65
CA ASP A 48 21.89 7.87 -6.57
C ASP A 48 21.31 7.36 -7.88
N ASN A 49 20.12 7.85 -8.25
CA ASN A 49 19.39 7.52 -9.47
C ASN A 49 19.19 6.01 -9.71
N ASN A 50 19.23 5.20 -8.65
CA ASN A 50 19.05 3.77 -8.71
C ASN A 50 17.79 3.31 -7.96
N SER A 51 17.38 2.07 -8.19
CA SER A 51 16.26 1.45 -7.48
C SER A 51 16.66 1.10 -6.05
N VAL A 52 15.85 1.49 -5.06
CA VAL A 52 16.02 1.07 -3.66
C VAL A 52 15.28 -0.22 -3.32
N ILE A 53 14.70 -0.91 -4.30
CA ILE A 53 13.84 -2.08 -4.03
C ILE A 53 14.59 -3.19 -3.29
N ASN A 54 15.88 -3.36 -3.56
CA ASN A 54 16.74 -4.35 -2.89
C ASN A 54 17.09 -3.96 -1.44
N GLN A 55 16.83 -2.72 -1.03
CA GLN A 55 17.04 -2.26 0.34
C GLN A 55 15.80 -2.45 1.20
N ILE A 56 14.64 -2.77 0.60
CA ILE A 56 13.41 -3.04 1.33
C ILE A 56 13.42 -4.53 1.70
N LEU A 57 13.25 -4.82 2.99
CA LEU A 57 13.07 -6.20 3.43
C LEU A 57 11.75 -6.73 2.87
N THR A 58 11.83 -7.62 1.88
CA THR A 58 10.68 -8.29 1.30
C THR A 58 10.74 -9.76 1.67
N GLN A 59 9.65 -10.30 2.22
CA GLN A 59 9.49 -11.73 2.30
C GLN A 59 8.99 -12.21 0.93
N PRO A 60 9.70 -13.13 0.24
CA PRO A 60 9.13 -13.79 -0.92
C PRO A 60 7.88 -14.52 -0.44
N THR A 61 6.73 -14.13 -0.96
CA THR A 61 5.51 -14.92 -0.82
C THR A 61 5.55 -15.95 -1.93
N ASP A 62 5.32 -17.21 -1.59
CA ASP A 62 5.07 -18.23 -2.62
C ASP A 62 3.94 -17.72 -3.52
N PRO A 63 4.00 -17.93 -4.85
CA PRO A 63 2.88 -17.63 -5.71
C PRO A 63 1.66 -18.34 -5.11
N CYS A 64 0.69 -17.55 -4.66
CA CYS A 64 -0.58 -18.08 -4.19
C CYS A 64 -1.08 -18.96 -5.35
N PRO A 65 -1.29 -20.27 -5.15
CA PRO A 65 -1.91 -21.07 -6.19
C PRO A 65 -3.24 -20.37 -6.51
N ASP A 66 -3.46 -20.08 -7.80
CA ASP A 66 -4.70 -19.51 -8.28
C ASP A 66 -5.85 -20.27 -7.60
N PHE A 67 -6.74 -19.56 -6.92
CA PHE A 67 -7.97 -20.12 -6.37
C PHE A 67 -8.81 -20.61 -7.56
N SER A 68 -8.53 -21.83 -7.99
CA SER A 68 -9.31 -22.62 -8.93
C SER A 68 -10.12 -23.60 -8.09
N THR A 69 -11.43 -23.48 -8.22
CA THR A 69 -12.46 -24.23 -7.54
C THR A 69 -12.40 -25.73 -7.90
N GLU A 70 -12.68 -26.57 -6.89
CA GLU A 70 -13.00 -28.02 -6.95
C GLU A 70 -11.82 -28.96 -7.24
N THR A 71 -11.57 -30.06 -6.52
CA THR A 71 -12.50 -31.13 -6.11
C THR A 71 -11.83 -32.01 -5.03
N ASP A 72 -12.64 -32.71 -4.24
CA ASP A 72 -12.29 -33.74 -3.27
C ASP A 72 -11.20 -34.73 -3.71
N ILE A 73 -10.32 -35.10 -2.78
CA ILE A 73 -9.87 -36.49 -2.57
C ILE A 73 -9.37 -36.65 -1.14
N ALA A 74 -10.12 -37.43 -0.37
CA ALA A 74 -9.64 -38.06 0.84
C ALA A 74 -8.73 -39.23 0.44
N GLU A 75 -7.50 -39.28 0.97
CA GLU A 75 -6.74 -40.54 1.04
C GLU A 75 -5.77 -40.53 2.23
N ASP A 76 -6.15 -41.36 3.20
CA ASP A 76 -5.38 -42.27 4.05
C ASP A 76 -4.01 -41.86 4.62
N ILE A 77 -3.95 -41.85 5.95
CA ILE A 77 -2.75 -41.63 6.77
C ILE A 77 -2.16 -43.00 7.08
N ASP A 78 -1.06 -43.37 6.43
CA ASP A 78 -0.07 -44.24 7.07
C ASP A 78 1.33 -44.02 6.48
N ALA A 79 2.13 -43.18 7.14
CA ALA A 79 3.56 -43.08 6.92
C ALA A 79 4.28 -42.95 8.28
N PRO A 80 5.37 -43.71 8.51
CA PRO A 80 6.04 -43.71 9.80
C PRO A 80 6.61 -42.33 10.12
N VAL A 81 6.44 -41.89 11.37
CA VAL A 81 6.99 -40.64 11.90
C VAL A 81 8.52 -40.70 11.82
N SER A 82 9.07 -40.21 10.72
CA SER A 82 10.50 -39.96 10.59
C SER A 82 10.82 -38.70 11.40
N THR A 83 11.31 -38.90 12.62
CA THR A 83 11.88 -37.80 13.40
C THR A 83 13.16 -37.34 12.71
N ALA A 84 13.08 -36.24 11.97
CA ALA A 84 14.24 -35.60 11.37
C ALA A 84 15.13 -35.05 12.49
N VAL A 85 16.24 -35.74 12.77
CA VAL A 85 17.36 -35.17 13.53
C VAL A 85 17.99 -34.10 12.64
N PRO A 86 17.99 -32.82 13.02
CA PRO A 86 18.63 -31.79 12.21
C PRO A 86 20.12 -32.10 12.11
N ASN A 87 20.64 -32.17 10.89
CA ASN A 87 22.07 -32.30 10.65
C ASN A 87 22.73 -30.95 11.00
N PHE A 88 23.59 -30.93 12.02
CA PHE A 88 24.24 -29.69 12.53
C PHE A 88 25.51 -29.31 11.76
N ILE A 89 25.78 -29.93 10.61
CA ILE A 89 26.83 -29.48 9.71
C ILE A 89 26.16 -28.53 8.73
N PRO A 90 26.34 -27.20 8.87
CA PRO A 90 25.79 -26.27 7.91
C PRO A 90 26.49 -26.50 6.56
N ASP A 91 25.80 -27.13 5.63
CA ASP A 91 26.21 -27.13 4.23
C ASP A 91 26.35 -25.66 3.79
N ARG A 92 27.34 -25.34 2.95
CA ARG A 92 27.58 -23.97 2.48
C ARG A 92 26.31 -23.32 1.91
N THR A 93 25.44 -24.13 1.33
CA THR A 93 24.10 -23.78 0.85
C THR A 93 23.19 -23.20 1.94
N GLU A 94 23.23 -23.74 3.16
CA GLU A 94 22.45 -23.27 4.31
C GLU A 94 23.02 -21.97 4.89
N LEU A 95 24.35 -21.82 4.93
CA LEU A 95 24.99 -20.56 5.36
C LEU A 95 24.68 -19.42 4.40
N ASP A 96 24.68 -19.71 3.10
CA ASP A 96 24.27 -18.76 2.07
C ASP A 96 22.77 -18.44 2.19
N ALA A 97 21.93 -19.44 2.49
CA ALA A 97 20.49 -19.22 2.75
C ALA A 97 20.24 -18.35 4.00
N VAL A 98 20.98 -18.57 5.10
CA VAL A 98 20.92 -17.73 6.31
C VAL A 98 21.42 -16.32 6.02
N ARG A 99 22.45 -16.18 5.18
CA ARG A 99 22.96 -14.87 4.77
C ARG A 99 21.95 -14.09 3.93
N ASP A 100 21.19 -14.79 3.08
CA ASP A 100 20.09 -14.20 2.30
C ASP A 100 18.89 -13.84 3.18
N MET A 101 18.72 -14.49 4.34
CA MET A 101 17.71 -14.15 5.35
C MET A 101 18.09 -12.92 6.19
N LEU A 102 19.37 -12.53 6.22
CA LEU A 102 19.81 -11.35 6.96
C LEU A 102 19.47 -10.07 6.17
N PRO A 103 18.98 -9.01 6.85
CA PRO A 103 18.70 -7.75 6.20
C PRO A 103 19.99 -7.18 5.59
N PRO A 104 19.93 -6.58 4.39
CA PRO A 104 21.10 -5.95 3.80
C PRO A 104 21.65 -4.88 4.75
N PRO A 105 22.97 -4.59 4.71
CA PRO A 105 23.62 -3.67 5.65
C PRO A 105 23.01 -2.25 5.63
N ASN A 106 22.33 -1.88 4.53
CA ASN A 106 21.62 -0.61 4.37
C ASN A 106 20.09 -0.81 4.22
N ALA A 107 19.51 -1.80 4.90
CA ALA A 107 18.08 -2.07 4.84
C ALA A 107 17.24 -0.86 5.29
N LEU A 108 16.27 -0.49 4.46
CA LEU A 108 15.27 0.51 4.79
C LEU A 108 14.25 -0.09 5.73
N THR A 109 14.15 0.47 6.93
CA THR A 109 13.12 0.10 7.91
C THR A 109 11.77 0.66 7.47
N LEU A 110 10.75 -0.19 7.38
CA LEU A 110 9.38 0.27 7.23
C LEU A 110 8.93 1.05 8.47
N PRO A 111 8.07 2.07 8.32
CA PRO A 111 7.45 2.73 9.46
C PRO A 111 6.59 1.72 10.24
N PRO A 112 6.36 1.95 11.55
CA PRO A 112 5.49 1.09 12.33
C PRO A 112 4.09 1.05 11.72
N PHE A 113 3.49 -0.14 11.67
CA PHE A 113 2.12 -0.31 11.23
C PHE A 113 1.16 0.26 12.26
N ILE A 114 0.17 1.01 11.81
CA ILE A 114 -0.96 1.45 12.64
C ILE A 114 -2.04 0.38 12.51
N LEU A 115 -2.42 -0.26 13.62
CA LEU A 115 -3.47 -1.29 13.63
C LEU A 115 -4.86 -0.70 13.40
N THR A 116 -5.04 0.58 13.69
CA THR A 116 -6.28 1.30 13.42
C THR A 116 -6.41 1.58 11.93
N PRO A 117 -7.42 1.02 11.24
CA PRO A 117 -7.62 1.28 9.82
C PRO A 117 -7.96 2.75 9.61
N VAL A 118 -7.36 3.35 8.59
CA VAL A 118 -7.65 4.74 8.21
C VAL A 118 -9.01 4.81 7.53
N ASN A 119 -9.91 5.64 8.05
CA ASN A 119 -11.21 5.88 7.44
C ASN A 119 -11.09 6.85 6.26
N GLU A 120 -11.18 6.36 5.04
CA GLU A 120 -11.09 7.19 3.83
C GLU A 120 -12.29 8.11 3.57
N PHE A 121 -13.41 7.91 4.26
CA PHE A 121 -14.59 8.77 4.18
C PHE A 121 -14.61 9.85 5.26
N ASN A 122 -13.54 9.94 6.05
CA ASN A 122 -13.43 10.96 7.07
C ASN A 122 -13.39 12.37 6.43
N ARG A 123 -13.84 13.37 7.19
CA ARG A 123 -13.75 14.79 6.81
C ARG A 123 -12.73 15.55 7.68
N THR A 124 -11.92 14.82 8.42
CA THR A 124 -11.03 15.35 9.45
C THR A 124 -9.59 15.38 8.99
N GLU A 125 -9.17 14.38 8.22
CA GLU A 125 -7.79 14.21 7.79
C GLU A 125 -7.63 14.48 6.30
N PRO A 126 -6.59 15.22 5.89
CA PRO A 126 -6.40 15.61 4.51
C PRO A 126 -5.67 14.51 3.71
N LEU A 127 -6.30 13.35 3.58
CA LEU A 127 -5.68 12.11 3.08
C LEU A 127 -5.05 12.23 1.69
N LEU A 128 -5.67 12.97 0.76
CA LEU A 128 -5.14 13.07 -0.61
C LEU A 128 -3.90 13.95 -0.65
N SER A 129 -3.87 15.04 0.11
CA SER A 129 -2.71 15.91 0.21
C SER A 129 -1.53 15.21 0.88
N LEU A 130 -1.80 14.42 1.93
CA LEU A 130 -0.80 13.60 2.61
C LEU A 130 -0.28 12.45 1.75
N ALA A 131 -1.13 11.80 0.96
CA ALA A 131 -0.69 10.69 0.11
C ALA A 131 0.01 11.17 -1.19
N PHE A 132 -0.32 12.36 -1.67
CA PHE A 132 0.17 12.90 -2.94
C PHE A 132 0.78 14.30 -2.80
N PRO A 133 1.88 14.45 -2.04
CA PRO A 133 2.54 15.75 -1.84
C PRO A 133 2.99 16.39 -3.16
N THR A 134 3.27 15.59 -4.20
CA THR A 134 3.63 16.10 -5.54
C THR A 134 2.46 16.73 -6.30
N LEU A 135 1.22 16.32 -5.98
CA LEU A 135 0.00 16.89 -6.56
C LEU A 135 -0.55 18.04 -5.72
N PHE A 136 -0.29 18.01 -4.41
CA PHE A 136 -0.71 18.99 -3.41
C PHE A 136 0.50 19.57 -2.66
N PRO A 137 1.41 20.30 -3.33
CA PRO A 137 2.65 20.80 -2.72
C PRO A 137 2.47 21.60 -1.44
N TYR A 138 1.36 22.35 -1.33
CA TYR A 138 1.04 23.23 -0.21
C TYR A 138 0.00 22.64 0.75
N GLY A 139 -0.44 21.40 0.55
CA GLY A 139 -1.53 20.79 1.31
C GLY A 139 -2.91 21.44 1.13
N GLY A 140 -3.03 22.36 0.17
CA GLY A 140 -4.26 23.07 -0.14
C GLY A 140 -5.23 22.25 -0.99
N ALA A 141 -6.40 22.85 -1.27
CA ALA A 141 -7.43 22.29 -2.15
C ALA A 141 -8.04 20.94 -1.74
N GLU A 142 -7.73 20.42 -0.56
CA GLU A 142 -8.26 19.15 -0.06
C GLU A 142 -9.79 19.10 0.02
N PHE A 143 -10.36 17.90 -0.08
CA PHE A 143 -11.80 17.68 0.04
C PHE A 143 -12.36 18.06 1.42
N THR A 144 -11.58 17.81 2.48
CA THR A 144 -11.96 18.07 3.88
C THR A 144 -11.97 19.56 4.24
N ASN A 145 -11.31 20.40 3.44
CA ASN A 145 -11.24 21.84 3.71
C ASN A 145 -12.64 22.48 3.61
N PRO A 146 -12.96 23.43 4.52
CA PRO A 146 -14.24 24.12 4.50
C PRO A 146 -14.42 24.93 3.21
N ARG A 147 -15.64 24.91 2.67
CA ARG A 147 -16.00 25.60 1.42
C ARG A 147 -17.31 26.35 1.59
N GLN A 148 -17.43 27.47 0.88
CA GLN A 148 -18.64 28.29 0.85
C GLN A 148 -19.86 27.52 0.30
N ARG A 149 -19.63 26.59 -0.63
CA ARG A 149 -20.64 25.70 -1.18
C ARG A 149 -20.18 24.26 -1.01
N SER A 150 -21.10 23.38 -0.60
CA SER A 150 -20.84 21.95 -0.53
C SER A 150 -20.57 21.40 -1.94
N VAL A 151 -19.49 20.66 -2.10
CA VAL A 151 -19.12 19.99 -3.35
C VAL A 151 -19.16 18.49 -3.13
N SER A 152 -19.74 17.74 -4.05
CA SER A 152 -19.72 16.28 -3.95
C SER A 152 -18.30 15.76 -4.22
N TYR A 153 -17.94 14.60 -3.63
CA TYR A 153 -16.62 14.02 -3.85
C TYR A 153 -16.36 13.74 -5.35
N LYS A 154 -17.39 13.34 -6.10
CA LYS A 154 -17.29 13.11 -7.55
C LYS A 154 -17.01 14.40 -8.32
N ASP A 155 -17.65 15.51 -7.97
CA ASP A 155 -17.43 16.81 -8.62
C ASP A 155 -16.04 17.37 -8.29
N TYR A 156 -15.61 17.20 -7.04
CA TYR A 156 -14.26 17.52 -6.59
C TYR A 156 -13.19 16.76 -7.40
N VAL A 157 -13.31 15.43 -7.51
CA VAL A 157 -12.39 14.60 -8.30
C VAL A 157 -12.42 15.00 -9.78
N ARG A 158 -13.62 15.27 -10.34
CA ARG A 158 -13.75 15.74 -11.73
C ARG A 158 -13.00 17.04 -11.96
N HIS A 159 -13.07 17.98 -11.00
CA HIS A 159 -12.33 19.24 -11.07
C HIS A 159 -10.81 19.00 -11.07
N LEU A 160 -10.31 18.12 -10.20
CA LEU A 160 -8.88 17.78 -10.15
C LEU A 160 -8.38 17.12 -11.44
N ILE A 161 -9.14 16.17 -12.01
CA ILE A 161 -8.77 15.51 -13.26
C ILE A 161 -8.72 16.50 -14.43
N LYS A 162 -9.60 17.51 -14.43
CA LYS A 162 -9.65 18.58 -15.44
C LYS A 162 -8.70 19.75 -15.14
N HIS A 163 -7.83 19.63 -14.15
CA HIS A 163 -6.86 20.67 -13.83
C HIS A 163 -5.97 20.98 -15.04
N GLU A 164 -5.68 22.27 -15.24
CA GLU A 164 -4.97 22.81 -16.42
C GLU A 164 -3.67 22.06 -16.73
N SER A 165 -2.84 21.82 -15.71
CA SER A 165 -1.56 21.11 -15.88
C SER A 165 -1.68 19.61 -16.14
N ALA A 166 -2.89 19.04 -16.19
CA ALA A 166 -3.18 17.61 -16.32
C ALA A 166 -2.47 16.68 -15.31
N ARG A 167 -1.76 17.23 -14.31
CA ARG A 167 -0.90 16.46 -13.39
C ARG A 167 -1.66 15.37 -12.62
N PHE A 168 -2.88 15.67 -12.20
CA PHE A 168 -3.74 14.72 -11.51
C PHE A 168 -4.19 13.59 -12.42
N ALA A 169 -4.50 13.92 -13.67
CA ALA A 169 -4.81 12.91 -14.66
C ALA A 169 -3.56 12.05 -14.91
N GLN A 170 -2.41 12.64 -15.24
CA GLN A 170 -1.23 11.86 -15.63
C GLN A 170 -0.58 11.06 -14.48
N HIS A 171 -0.91 11.35 -13.22
CA HIS A 171 -0.28 10.69 -12.09
C HIS A 171 -0.59 9.18 -12.05
N PRO A 172 0.43 8.28 -11.99
CA PRO A 172 0.24 6.84 -12.16
C PRO A 172 -0.74 6.18 -11.18
N ARG A 173 -0.84 6.72 -9.96
CA ARG A 173 -1.64 6.12 -8.88
C ARG A 173 -2.89 6.91 -8.52
N PHE A 174 -2.96 8.20 -8.88
CA PHE A 174 -3.99 9.09 -8.34
C PHE A 174 -5.39 8.68 -8.81
N ARG A 175 -5.53 8.40 -10.12
CA ARG A 175 -6.79 7.96 -10.73
C ARG A 175 -7.34 6.71 -10.06
N PHE A 176 -6.49 5.73 -9.78
CA PHE A 176 -6.90 4.48 -9.14
C PHE A 176 -7.31 4.69 -7.68
N VAL A 177 -6.59 5.53 -6.93
CA VAL A 177 -6.97 5.83 -5.55
C VAL A 177 -8.34 6.50 -5.48
N VAL A 178 -8.56 7.57 -6.25
CA VAL A 178 -9.86 8.27 -6.23
C VAL A 178 -10.99 7.38 -6.76
N PHE A 179 -10.73 6.56 -7.78
CA PHE A 179 -11.69 5.60 -8.30
C PHE A 179 -12.07 4.55 -7.26
N ASN A 180 -11.08 3.92 -6.61
CA ASN A 180 -11.30 2.91 -5.58
C ASN A 180 -12.04 3.48 -4.38
N THR A 181 -11.76 4.72 -3.97
CA THR A 181 -12.53 5.41 -2.93
C THR A 181 -14.00 5.62 -3.35
N ILE A 182 -14.26 6.01 -4.61
CA ILE A 182 -15.64 6.17 -5.11
C ILE A 182 -16.37 4.82 -5.13
N MET A 183 -15.73 3.76 -5.62
CA MET A 183 -16.30 2.41 -5.68
C MET A 183 -16.62 1.88 -4.28
N ARG A 184 -15.67 1.99 -3.33
CA ARG A 184 -15.88 1.55 -1.95
C ARG A 184 -16.96 2.34 -1.24
N HIS A 185 -17.06 3.65 -1.49
CA HIS A 185 -18.16 4.46 -0.96
C HIS A 185 -19.53 4.00 -1.48
N GLN A 186 -19.61 3.60 -2.76
CA GLN A 186 -20.85 3.06 -3.34
C GLN A 186 -21.20 1.69 -2.75
N ALA A 187 -20.23 0.78 -2.65
CA ALA A 187 -20.43 -0.53 -2.04
C ALA A 187 -20.89 -0.42 -0.58
N ALA A 188 -20.26 0.46 0.22
CA ALA A 188 -20.65 0.70 1.61
C ALA A 188 -22.08 1.24 1.74
N LYS A 189 -22.51 2.12 0.83
CA LYS A 189 -23.90 2.60 0.80
C LYS A 189 -24.89 1.49 0.47
N SER A 190 -24.59 0.65 -0.53
CA SER A 190 -25.44 -0.48 -0.89
C SER A 190 -25.55 -1.47 0.27
N ALA A 191 -24.41 -1.88 0.85
CA ALA A 191 -24.38 -2.77 2.00
C ALA A 191 -25.20 -2.21 3.18
N GLY A 192 -25.01 -0.93 3.51
CA GLY A 192 -25.79 -0.27 4.57
C GLY A 192 -27.30 -0.25 4.30
N PHE A 193 -27.72 -0.11 3.04
CA PHE A 193 -29.14 -0.22 2.66
C PHE A 193 -29.69 -1.63 2.89
N TYR A 194 -28.94 -2.67 2.52
CA TYR A 194 -29.34 -4.06 2.76
C TYR A 194 -29.43 -4.38 4.25
N VAL A 195 -28.42 -4.00 5.04
CA VAL A 195 -28.41 -4.19 6.50
C VAL A 195 -29.60 -3.49 7.15
N ARG A 196 -29.90 -2.23 6.77
CA ARG A 196 -31.05 -1.50 7.34
C ARG A 196 -32.38 -2.17 6.96
N ARG A 197 -32.53 -2.61 5.71
CA ARG A 197 -33.76 -3.30 5.24
C ARG A 197 -33.94 -4.66 5.92
N GLN A 198 -32.85 -5.33 6.27
CA GLN A 198 -32.87 -6.61 6.98
C GLN A 198 -33.02 -6.45 8.50
N ALA A 199 -32.56 -5.34 9.09
CA ALA A 199 -32.78 -5.04 10.52
C ALA A 199 -34.27 -4.87 10.86
N ASP A 200 -35.10 -4.51 9.87
CA ASP A 200 -36.56 -4.48 10.00
C ASP A 200 -37.21 -5.89 9.87
N ARG A 201 -36.42 -6.96 9.69
CA ARG A 201 -36.83 -8.38 9.69
C ARG A 201 -36.09 -9.15 10.80
N PRO A 202 -36.74 -9.50 11.90
CA PRO A 202 -36.07 -10.07 13.08
C PRO A 202 -35.55 -11.51 12.93
N ASP A 203 -35.79 -12.21 11.82
CA ASP A 203 -35.67 -13.68 11.73
C ASP A 203 -34.56 -14.22 10.80
N ILE A 204 -33.58 -13.41 10.40
CA ILE A 204 -32.55 -13.85 9.43
C ILE A 204 -31.27 -14.31 10.14
N THR A 205 -30.91 -15.59 10.00
CA THR A 205 -29.66 -16.18 10.49
C THR A 205 -28.48 -15.88 9.55
N ILE A 206 -27.26 -15.87 10.10
CA ILE A 206 -26.00 -15.53 9.39
C ILE A 206 -25.78 -16.38 8.12
N GLU A 207 -26.34 -17.60 8.10
CA GLU A 207 -26.28 -18.56 7.00
C GLU A 207 -26.98 -18.06 5.71
N GLU A 208 -28.06 -17.27 5.82
CA GLU A 208 -28.75 -16.72 4.64
C GLU A 208 -28.00 -15.53 3.99
N LEU A 209 -26.98 -14.99 4.68
CA LEU A 209 -26.20 -13.84 4.19
C LEU A 209 -24.95 -14.24 3.40
N GLN A 210 -24.58 -15.52 3.39
CA GLN A 210 -23.41 -16.06 2.67
C GLN A 210 -23.78 -16.75 1.35
N GLY A 211 -24.80 -16.22 0.64
CA GLY A 211 -25.26 -16.76 -0.64
C GLY A 211 -24.18 -16.90 -1.71
#